data_AF-A0A7W3FKI0-F1
#
_entry.id   AF-A0A7W3FKI0-F1
#
_cell.length_a   1.000
_cell.length_b   1.000
_cell.length_c   1.000
_cell.angle_alpha   90.00
_cell.angle_beta   90.00
_cell.angle_gamma   90.00
#
_symmetry.space_group_name_H-M   'P 1'
#
loop_
_entity.id
_entity.type
_entity.pdbx_description
1 polymer ?
#
loop_
_entity_poly.entity_id
_entity_poly.type
_entity_poly.pdbx_seq_one_letter_code
_entity_poly.pdbx_strand_id
1 'polypeptide(L)'
;MSPELALTELRGGLLATLWVAGPLLLTVLVVGVVVGVVQAATQLNEPTIAFVAKAAALTAVLFALGSLLLGHMVEFTTLLFQRIPHLIG
;
A
#
# COMPACT_ATOMS: atom_id res chain seq x y z
N MET A 1 22.41 3.18 -20.12
CA MET A 1 21.24 3.77 -19.40
C MET A 1 21.41 5.27 -19.30
N SER A 2 20.54 6.06 -19.94
CA SER A 2 20.53 7.51 -19.75
C SER A 2 19.86 7.88 -18.41
N PRO A 3 20.20 9.03 -17.81
CA PRO A 3 19.59 9.48 -16.54
C PRO A 3 18.06 9.57 -16.59
N GLU A 4 17.48 9.97 -17.71
CA GLU A 4 16.03 10.12 -17.91
C GLU A 4 15.31 8.76 -17.85
N LEU A 5 15.98 7.73 -18.38
CA LEU A 5 15.46 6.37 -18.39
C LEU A 5 15.41 5.81 -16.97
N ALA A 6 16.47 6.01 -16.19
CA ALA A 6 16.51 5.62 -14.78
C ALA A 6 15.39 6.30 -13.96
N LEU A 7 15.17 7.61 -14.17
CA LEU A 7 14.09 8.34 -13.51
C LEU A 7 12.70 7.83 -13.89
N THR A 8 12.52 7.39 -15.14
CA THR A 8 11.25 6.83 -15.62
C THR A 8 10.92 5.51 -14.92
N GLU A 9 11.90 4.61 -14.79
CA GLU A 9 11.71 3.33 -14.11
C GLU A 9 11.49 3.51 -12.60
N LEU A 10 12.21 4.45 -11.96
CA LEU A 10 11.96 4.83 -10.56
C LEU A 10 10.54 5.37 -10.34
N ARG A 11 10.06 6.23 -11.23
CA ARG A 11 8.67 6.71 -11.19
C ARG A 11 7.68 5.57 -11.32
N GLY A 12 7.93 4.60 -12.20
CA GLY A 12 7.12 3.39 -12.35
C GLY A 12 7.02 2.60 -11.04
N GLY A 13 8.17 2.36 -10.38
CA GLY A 13 8.22 1.66 -9.08
C GLY A 13 7.49 2.40 -7.96
N LEU A 14 7.61 3.73 -7.89
CA LEU A 14 6.87 4.55 -6.94
C LEU A 14 5.35 4.49 -7.17
N LEU A 15 4.91 4.53 -8.43
CA LEU A 15 3.49 4.40 -8.77
C LEU A 15 2.94 3.01 -8.43
N ALA A 16 3.70 1.95 -8.72
CA ALA A 16 3.32 0.59 -8.33
C ALA A 16 3.19 0.47 -6.80
N THR A 17 4.14 1.03 -6.06
CA THR A 17 4.10 1.08 -4.59
C THR A 17 2.88 1.85 -4.09
N LEU A 18 2.57 3.00 -4.69
CA LEU A 18 1.42 3.81 -4.32
C LEU A 18 0.10 3.07 -4.58
N TRP A 19 -0.01 2.34 -5.68
CA TRP A 19 -1.19 1.52 -5.99
C TRP A 19 -1.40 0.39 -4.98
N VAL A 20 -0.32 -0.26 -4.55
CA VAL A 20 -0.39 -1.38 -3.61
C VAL A 20 -0.61 -0.89 -2.17
N ALA A 21 0.18 0.08 -1.72
CA ALA A 21 0.15 0.59 -0.36
C ALA A 21 -1.00 1.57 -0.11
N GLY A 22 -1.42 2.32 -1.12
CA GLY A 22 -2.45 3.36 -1.04
C GLY A 22 -3.74 2.91 -0.34
N PRO A 23 -4.45 1.87 -0.82
CA PRO A 23 -5.69 1.42 -0.20
C PRO A 23 -5.49 0.92 1.24
N LEU A 24 -4.35 0.27 1.53
CA LEU A 24 -4.03 -0.24 2.86
C LEU A 24 -3.77 0.91 3.85
N LEU A 25 -2.96 1.88 3.46
CA LEU A 25 -2.64 3.06 4.26
C LEU A 25 -3.88 3.92 4.49
N LEU A 26 -4.70 4.13 3.46
CA LEU A 26 -5.95 4.90 3.57
C LEU A 26 -6.91 4.22 4.56
N THR A 27 -7.02 2.90 4.51
CA THR A 27 -7.86 2.13 5.44
C THR A 27 -7.39 2.33 6.87
N VAL A 28 -6.09 2.14 7.14
CA VAL A 28 -5.52 2.30 8.49
C VAL A 28 -5.67 3.74 8.98
N LEU A 29 -5.51 4.72 8.09
CA LEU A 29 -5.70 6.14 8.42
C LEU A 29 -7.14 6.42 8.82
N VAL A 30 -8.12 6.05 8.00
CA VAL A 30 -9.55 6.30 8.26
C VAL A 30 -9.97 5.63 9.57
N VAL A 31 -9.62 4.36 9.75
CA VAL A 31 -9.95 3.61 10.98
C VAL A 31 -9.25 4.22 12.19
N GLY A 32 -7.99 4.61 12.05
CA GLY A 32 -7.24 5.26 13.12
C GLY A 32 -7.87 6.58 13.57
N VAL A 33 -8.32 7.40 12.63
CA VAL A 33 -9.01 8.67 12.91
C VAL A 33 -10.35 8.40 13.59
N VAL A 34 -11.18 7.51 13.02
CA VAL A 34 -12.51 7.19 13.58
C VAL A 34 -12.39 6.67 15.01
N VAL A 35 -11.51 5.69 15.24
CA VAL A 35 -11.31 5.13 16.58
C VAL A 35 -10.72 6.16 17.53
N GLY A 36 -9.75 6.97 17.09
CA GLY A 36 -9.16 8.03 17.91
C GLY A 36 -10.19 9.08 18.36
N VAL A 37 -11.13 9.46 17.48
CA VAL A 37 -12.22 10.38 17.83
C VAL A 37 -13.14 9.75 18.88
N VAL A 38 -13.51 8.47 18.72
CA VAL A 38 -14.34 7.77 19.69
C VAL A 38 -13.64 7.66 21.04
N GLN A 39 -12.35 7.28 21.04
CA GLN A 39 -11.54 7.19 22.25
C GLN A 39 -11.43 8.53 22.98
N ALA A 40 -11.24 9.63 22.24
CA ALA A 40 -11.21 10.98 22.81
C ALA A 40 -12.57 11.39 23.38
N ALA A 41 -13.67 11.12 22.68
CA ALA A 41 -15.02 11.46 23.10
C ALA A 41 -15.46 10.70 24.36
N THR A 42 -15.06 9.43 24.49
CA THR A 42 -15.41 8.59 25.66
C THR A 42 -14.34 8.57 26.74
N GLN A 43 -13.25 9.33 26.57
CA GLN A 43 -12.08 9.31 27.46
C GLN A 43 -11.43 7.92 27.64
N LEU A 44 -11.65 7.01 26.68
CA LEU A 44 -11.12 5.64 26.71
C LEU A 44 -9.82 5.57 25.91
N ASN A 45 -8.71 5.98 26.53
CA ASN A 45 -7.40 6.05 25.87
C ASN A 45 -6.58 4.76 26.05
N GLU A 46 -7.16 3.63 25.67
CA GLU A 46 -6.48 2.33 25.73
C GLU A 46 -5.80 2.03 24.37
N PRO A 47 -4.45 1.98 24.30
CA PRO A 47 -3.74 1.83 23.03
C PRO A 47 -4.08 0.52 22.30
N THR A 48 -4.45 -0.52 23.04
CA THR A 48 -4.80 -1.84 22.49
C THR A 48 -6.05 -1.80 21.60
N ILE A 49 -7.04 -0.97 21.92
CA ILE A 49 -8.30 -0.87 21.15
C ILE A 49 -8.01 -0.36 19.73
N ALA A 50 -7.22 0.72 19.64
CA ALA A 50 -6.83 1.29 18.35
C ALA A 50 -5.97 0.33 17.53
N PHE A 51 -5.08 -0.42 18.18
CA PHE A 51 -4.27 -1.43 17.51
C PHE A 51 -5.12 -2.55 16.91
N VAL A 52 -6.00 -3.17 17.71
CA VAL A 52 -6.86 -4.28 17.27
C VAL A 52 -7.80 -3.84 16.15
N ALA A 53 -8.43 -2.66 16.28
CA ALA A 53 -9.33 -2.14 15.26
C ALA A 53 -8.62 -1.91 13.92
N LYS A 54 -7.42 -1.30 13.93
CA LYS A 54 -6.62 -1.09 12.71
C LYS A 54 -6.19 -2.41 12.09
N ALA A 55 -5.75 -3.38 12.90
CA ALA A 55 -5.34 -4.70 12.43
C ALA A 55 -6.50 -5.44 11.76
N ALA A 56 -7.67 -5.48 12.42
CA ALA A 56 -8.87 -6.12 11.87
C ALA A 56 -9.30 -5.50 10.52
N ALA A 57 -9.29 -4.18 10.42
CA ALA A 57 -9.62 -3.49 9.17
C ALA A 57 -8.60 -3.75 8.06
N LEU A 58 -7.30 -3.72 8.38
CA LEU A 58 -6.25 -4.04 7.42
C LEU A 58 -6.39 -5.47 6.90
N THR A 59 -6.64 -6.43 7.79
CA THR A 59 -6.90 -7.83 7.43
C THR A 59 -8.12 -7.93 6.53
N ALA A 60 -9.24 -7.28 6.86
CA ALA A 60 -10.45 -7.31 6.02
C ALA A 60 -10.19 -6.76 4.60
N VAL A 61 -9.45 -5.67 4.47
CA VAL A 61 -9.08 -5.11 3.16
C VAL A 61 -8.11 -6.01 2.40
N LEU A 62 -7.15 -6.65 3.07
CA LEU A 62 -6.29 -7.64 2.44
C LEU A 62 -7.07 -8.86 1.97
N PHE A 63 -8.08 -9.33 2.71
CA PHE A 63 -8.95 -10.40 2.25
C PHE A 63 -9.76 -9.99 1.02
N ALA A 64 -10.25 -8.74 0.97
CA ALA A 64 -11.07 -8.24 -0.13
C ALA A 64 -10.26 -7.90 -1.40
N LEU A 65 -9.10 -7.25 -1.24
CA LEU A 65 -8.30 -6.70 -2.33
C LEU A 65 -6.98 -7.45 -2.57
N GLY A 66 -6.59 -8.36 -1.69
CA GLY A 66 -5.27 -8.98 -1.71
C GLY A 66 -4.92 -9.68 -3.02
N SER A 67 -5.88 -10.35 -3.66
CA SER A 67 -5.66 -11.00 -4.96
C SER A 67 -5.34 -9.98 -6.06
N LEU A 68 -6.04 -8.84 -6.08
CA LEU A 68 -5.81 -7.77 -7.05
C LEU A 68 -4.46 -7.08 -6.80
N LEU A 69 -4.14 -6.79 -5.55
CA LEU A 69 -2.87 -6.16 -5.18
C LEU A 69 -1.68 -7.07 -5.53
N LEU A 70 -1.79 -8.37 -5.23
CA LEU A 70 -0.78 -9.36 -5.62
C LEU A 70 -0.68 -9.49 -7.15
N GLY A 71 -1.81 -9.50 -7.85
CA GLY A 71 -1.83 -9.52 -9.33
C GLY A 71 -1.05 -8.34 -9.92
N HIS A 72 -1.30 -7.13 -9.43
CA HIS A 72 -0.57 -5.94 -9.85
C HIS A 72 0.94 -6.01 -9.53
N MET A 73 1.32 -6.53 -8.37
CA MET A 73 2.73 -6.71 -8.03
C MET A 73 3.41 -7.69 -8.99
N VAL A 74 2.79 -8.84 -9.24
CA VAL A 74 3.30 -9.86 -10.17
C VAL A 74 3.44 -9.28 -11.57
N GLU A 75 2.40 -8.63 -12.07
CA GLU A 75 2.40 -8.01 -13.41
C GLU A 75 3.52 -6.96 -13.54
N PHE A 76 3.63 -6.03 -12.58
CA PHE A 76 4.67 -5.02 -12.57
C PHE A 76 6.07 -5.66 -12.57
N THR A 77 6.29 -6.66 -11.73
CA THR A 77 7.57 -7.39 -11.65
C THR A 77 7.87 -8.11 -12.96
N THR A 78 6.92 -8.81 -13.57
CA THR A 78 7.10 -9.48 -14.86
C THR A 78 7.47 -8.50 -15.97
N LEU A 79 6.76 -7.37 -16.06
CA LEU A 79 7.05 -6.32 -17.05
C LEU A 79 8.43 -5.70 -16.84
N LEU A 80 8.84 -5.49 -15.58
CA LEU A 80 10.17 -5.00 -15.26
C LEU A 80 11.25 -5.96 -15.78
N PHE A 81 11.13 -7.25 -15.50
CA PHE A 81 12.08 -8.26 -15.99
C PHE A 81 12.14 -8.35 -17.52
N GLN A 82 11.01 -8.21 -18.22
CA GLN A 82 10.96 -8.18 -19.69
C GLN A 82 11.63 -6.94 -20.28
N ARG A 83 11.61 -5.81 -19.56
CA ARG A 83 12.26 -4.57 -19.99
C ARG A 83 13.76 -4.62 -19.82
N ILE A 84 14.28 -5.28 -18.78
CA ILE A 84 15.72 -5.31 -18.45
C ILE A 84 16.62 -5.52 -19.69
N PRO A 85 16.42 -6.54 -20.56
CA PRO A 85 17.27 -6.73 -21.75
C PRO A 85 17.32 -5.52 -22.69
N HIS A 86 16.25 -4.74 -22.77
CA HIS A 86 16.14 -3.54 -23.62
C HIS A 86 16.78 -2.31 -22.97
N LEU A 87 17.17 -2.38 -21.69
CA LEU A 87 17.82 -1.27 -20.96
C LEU A 87 19.35 -1.35 -20.99
N ILE A 88 19.88 -2.54 -21.26
CA ILE A 88 21.32 -2.86 -21.32
C ILE A 88 21.87 -2.87 -22.76
N GLY A 89 21.00 -2.99 -23.77
CA GLY A 89 21.33 -2.75 -25.18
C GLY A 89 21.14 -1.29 -25.57
#